data_AF-A0A318YYL5-F1
#
_entry.id   AF-A0A318YYL5-F1
#
_cell.length_a   1.000
_cell.length_b   1.000
_cell.length_c   1.000
_cell.angle_alpha   90.00
_cell.angle_beta   90.00
_cell.angle_gamma   90.00
#
_symmetry.space_group_name_H-M   'P 1'
#
loop_
_entity.id
_entity.type
_entity.pdbx_description
1 polymer ?
#
loop_
_entity_poly.entity_id
_entity_poly.type
_entity_poly.pdbx_seq_one_letter_code
_entity_poly.pdbx_strand_id
1 'polypeptide(L)'
;MNFFFPDHRALYIAECATHSLHNIVTLRGVLVRDAQAWARYLDESLVLLGGRSEVLCAGHNWPTWGRREIQRLIAEQRDLRAWHAQGFYGSACHNVMGIYQRYMGWFDGNPIHLWKPPPVENARRCVDCMGGIDTVAQKAEAYAREGDLRFAATLLGHAVALHPTDKKPWLALASVLERLGYGAESSTWRNLYLSGALDLREEVERHTVYSGAGGPGAHPLHSVEQWLSLLSVRLNEPRAASEALVIDIHVRDMGRWWRLIVISVVLTARTTIEQVESEEKPGFMLSVTKQQLGVILSGQAILVGLDYEGERRLLTNFLELMA
;
A
#
# COMPACT_ATOMS: atom_id res chain seq x y z
N MET A 1 7.05 -9.75 16.93
CA MET A 1 7.83 -9.99 18.15
C MET A 1 7.93 -11.50 18.34
N ASN A 2 9.12 -12.00 18.64
CA ASN A 2 9.35 -13.43 18.86
C ASN A 2 9.15 -13.75 20.34
N PHE A 3 8.56 -14.90 20.67
CA PHE A 3 8.29 -15.33 22.04
C PHE A 3 8.79 -16.75 22.27
N PHE A 4 9.30 -17.03 23.48
CA PHE A 4 9.75 -18.35 23.88
C PHE A 4 8.95 -18.83 25.08
N PHE A 5 8.51 -20.08 25.02
CA PHE A 5 7.78 -20.77 26.09
C PHE A 5 8.74 -21.75 26.79
N PRO A 6 9.33 -21.37 27.95
CA PRO A 6 10.41 -22.15 28.56
C PRO A 6 9.99 -23.56 28.97
N ASP A 7 8.79 -23.70 29.53
CA ASP A 7 8.26 -24.99 30.03
C ASP A 7 8.03 -26.01 28.91
N HIS A 8 7.85 -25.53 27.68
CA HIS A 8 7.64 -26.34 26.50
C HIS A 8 8.84 -26.37 25.55
N ARG A 9 9.91 -25.64 25.87
CA ARG A 9 11.07 -25.43 24.98
C ARG A 9 10.63 -25.03 23.56
N ALA A 10 9.56 -24.24 23.46
CA ALA A 10 8.93 -23.87 22.19
C ALA A 10 9.25 -22.43 21.82
N LEU A 11 9.68 -22.19 20.59
CA LEU A 11 9.94 -20.87 20.04
C LEU A 11 8.84 -20.48 19.04
N TYR A 12 8.19 -19.36 19.25
CA TYR A 12 7.37 -18.71 18.25
C TYR A 12 8.14 -17.55 17.59
N ILE A 13 8.52 -17.70 16.31
CA ILE A 13 9.35 -16.73 15.57
C ILE A 13 8.53 -15.73 14.73
N ALA A 14 7.28 -15.48 15.15
CA ALA A 14 6.35 -14.60 14.46
C ALA A 14 6.33 -14.88 12.95
N GLU A 15 6.54 -13.86 12.13
CA GLU A 15 6.61 -13.96 10.67
C GLU A 15 8.04 -13.74 10.14
N CYS A 16 9.04 -13.89 11.01
CA CYS A 16 10.43 -13.55 10.71
C CYS A 16 11.22 -14.70 10.05
N ALA A 17 10.86 -15.95 10.32
CA ALA A 17 11.41 -17.12 9.65
C ALA A 17 10.28 -18.12 9.38
N THR A 18 9.85 -18.19 8.12
CA THR A 18 8.81 -19.12 7.65
C THR A 18 9.39 -20.07 6.61
N HIS A 19 8.58 -20.93 6.01
CA HIS A 19 9.02 -21.85 4.94
C HIS A 19 8.91 -21.21 3.53
N SER A 20 9.25 -19.92 3.43
CA SER A 20 9.35 -19.16 2.18
C SER A 20 10.27 -17.95 2.39
N LEU A 21 10.87 -17.43 1.32
CA LEU A 21 11.34 -16.05 1.29
C LEU A 21 10.16 -15.10 1.48
N HIS A 22 10.28 -14.17 2.43
CA HIS A 22 9.25 -13.15 2.67
C HIS A 22 9.53 -11.87 1.86
N ASN A 23 8.58 -10.95 1.88
CA ASN A 23 8.69 -9.64 1.24
C ASN A 23 9.55 -8.69 2.07
N ILE A 24 10.59 -8.12 1.47
CA ILE A 24 11.21 -6.88 1.95
C ILE A 24 10.36 -5.68 1.51
N VAL A 25 9.84 -5.74 0.28
CA VAL A 25 8.80 -4.83 -0.22
C VAL A 25 7.61 -5.67 -0.66
N THR A 26 6.41 -5.32 -0.19
CA THR A 26 5.19 -6.04 -0.60
C THR A 26 4.56 -5.33 -1.79
N LEU A 27 4.18 -6.09 -2.82
CA LEU A 27 3.63 -5.57 -4.07
C LEU A 27 2.27 -4.86 -3.91
N ARG A 28 1.57 -5.06 -2.79
CA ARG A 28 0.32 -4.35 -2.46
C ARG A 28 0.52 -2.89 -2.00
N GLY A 29 1.75 -2.40 -1.93
CA GLY A 29 2.07 -1.01 -1.57
C GLY A 29 2.20 -0.78 -0.05
N VAL A 30 3.42 -0.92 0.48
CA VAL A 30 3.79 -0.59 1.86
C VAL A 30 5.20 -0.04 1.90
N LEU A 31 5.59 0.59 3.02
CA LEU A 31 6.98 0.99 3.26
C LEU A 31 7.93 -0.20 3.16
N VAL A 32 9.11 0.03 2.57
CA VAL A 32 10.15 -1.00 2.45
C VAL A 32 10.72 -1.35 3.82
N ARG A 33 10.76 -2.66 4.12
CA ARG A 33 11.31 -3.21 5.36
C ARG A 33 12.83 -3.19 5.36
N ASP A 34 13.41 -3.23 6.55
CA ASP A 34 14.86 -3.26 6.72
C ASP A 34 15.39 -4.70 6.71
N ALA A 35 15.98 -5.13 5.59
CA ALA A 35 16.54 -6.47 5.45
C ALA A 35 17.73 -6.72 6.39
N GLN A 36 18.54 -5.69 6.67
CA GLN A 36 19.71 -5.82 7.55
C GLN A 36 19.29 -5.95 9.02
N ALA A 37 18.31 -5.16 9.45
CA ALA A 37 17.71 -5.33 10.78
C ALA A 37 17.07 -6.71 10.92
N TRP A 38 16.35 -7.18 9.90
CA TRP A 38 15.74 -8.51 9.90
C TRP A 38 16.78 -9.62 10.12
N ALA A 39 17.86 -9.63 9.33
CA ALA A 39 18.94 -10.62 9.48
C ALA A 39 19.57 -10.57 10.88
N ARG A 40 19.80 -9.37 11.44
CA ARG A 40 20.31 -9.23 12.81
C ARG A 40 19.39 -9.82 13.87
N TYR A 41 18.07 -9.62 13.76
CA TYR A 41 17.12 -10.20 14.71
C TYR A 41 16.98 -11.72 14.58
N LEU A 42 17.20 -12.29 13.39
CA LEU A 42 17.30 -13.73 13.22
C LEU A 42 18.55 -14.28 13.88
N ASP A 43 19.69 -13.61 13.73
CA ASP A 43 20.93 -13.98 14.40
C ASP A 43 20.81 -13.93 15.93
N GLU A 44 20.22 -12.86 16.46
CA GLU A 44 19.93 -12.73 17.89
C GLU A 44 19.01 -13.86 18.38
N SER A 45 17.94 -14.17 17.64
CA SER A 45 17.03 -15.28 17.97
C SER A 45 17.74 -16.63 17.97
N LEU A 46 18.66 -16.85 17.02
CA LEU A 46 19.47 -18.06 16.95
C LEU A 46 20.37 -18.21 18.17
N VAL A 47 21.08 -17.15 18.56
CA VAL A 47 22.00 -17.13 19.71
C VAL A 47 21.25 -17.32 21.02
N LEU A 48 20.16 -16.58 21.23
CA LEU A 48 19.44 -16.59 22.51
C LEU A 48 18.58 -17.84 22.71
N LEU A 49 17.94 -18.33 21.64
CA LEU A 49 16.84 -19.29 21.74
C LEU A 49 17.10 -20.58 20.95
N GLY A 50 17.86 -20.53 19.85
CA GLY A 50 18.09 -21.68 18.97
C GLY A 50 18.65 -22.91 19.69
N GLY A 51 19.57 -22.72 20.65
CA GLY A 51 20.13 -23.81 21.46
C GLY A 51 19.21 -24.39 22.55
N ARG A 52 18.06 -23.74 22.80
CA ARG A 52 17.13 -24.10 23.89
C ARG A 52 15.76 -24.57 23.37
N SER A 53 15.51 -24.41 22.07
CA SER A 53 14.25 -24.79 21.43
C SER A 53 14.25 -26.22 20.91
N GLU A 54 13.14 -26.92 21.11
CA GLU A 54 12.86 -28.25 20.58
C GLU A 54 11.78 -28.23 19.49
N VAL A 55 10.94 -27.21 19.48
CA VAL A 55 9.97 -26.93 18.42
C VAL A 55 9.95 -25.43 18.11
N LEU A 56 9.86 -25.09 16.81
CA LEU A 56 9.65 -23.73 16.32
C LEU A 56 8.33 -23.64 15.56
N CYS A 57 7.51 -22.66 15.94
CA CYS A 57 6.29 -22.28 15.23
C CYS A 57 6.43 -20.85 14.68
N ALA A 58 5.69 -20.54 13.62
CA ALA A 58 5.61 -19.21 13.03
C ALA A 58 4.13 -18.87 12.77
N GLY A 59 3.83 -17.60 12.46
CA GLY A 59 2.48 -17.15 12.13
C GLY A 59 1.90 -17.78 10.86
N HIS A 60 2.75 -18.44 10.07
CA HIS A 60 2.40 -19.14 8.84
C HIS A 60 3.18 -20.45 8.72
N ASN A 61 2.68 -21.34 7.86
CA ASN A 61 3.27 -22.65 7.53
C ASN A 61 3.30 -23.63 8.72
N TRP A 62 3.94 -24.79 8.52
CA TRP A 62 4.05 -25.85 9.52
C TRP A 62 5.23 -25.63 10.49
N PRO A 63 5.22 -26.26 11.68
CA PRO A 63 6.32 -26.17 12.64
C PRO A 63 7.60 -26.88 12.16
N THR A 64 8.74 -26.49 12.73
CA THR A 64 10.02 -27.19 12.60
C THR A 64 10.42 -27.84 13.92
N TRP A 65 10.74 -29.14 13.88
CA TRP A 65 11.05 -29.94 15.06
C TRP A 65 12.54 -30.29 15.15
N GLY A 66 13.06 -30.28 16.37
CA GLY A 66 14.44 -30.65 16.68
C GLY A 66 15.40 -29.47 16.61
N ARG A 67 16.26 -29.37 17.64
CA ARG A 67 17.18 -28.24 17.84
C ARG A 67 18.04 -27.93 16.61
N ARG A 68 18.63 -28.97 16.00
CA ARG A 68 19.50 -28.83 14.82
C ARG A 68 18.76 -28.22 13.64
N GLU A 69 17.56 -28.70 13.33
CA GLU A 69 16.77 -28.21 12.20
C GLU A 69 16.23 -26.80 12.45
N ILE A 70 15.89 -26.47 13.70
CA ILE A 70 15.52 -25.10 14.09
C ILE A 70 16.69 -24.13 13.88
N GLN A 71 17.87 -24.48 14.39
CA GLN A 71 19.08 -23.66 14.21
C GLN A 71 19.41 -23.48 12.72
N ARG A 72 19.29 -24.56 11.95
CA ARG A 72 19.49 -24.55 10.50
C ARG A 72 18.49 -23.63 9.80
N LEU A 73 17.19 -23.77 10.06
CA LEU A 73 16.14 -22.93 9.47
C LEU A 73 16.42 -21.44 9.71
N ILE A 74 16.72 -21.07 10.96
CA ILE A 74 16.97 -19.66 11.32
C ILE A 74 18.25 -19.16 10.64
N ALA A 75 19.34 -19.94 10.65
CA ALA A 75 20.59 -19.56 10.00
C ALA A 75 20.45 -19.45 8.48
N GLU A 76 19.76 -20.40 7.83
CA GLU A 76 19.54 -20.39 6.39
C GLU A 76 18.56 -19.30 5.94
N GLN A 77 17.61 -18.88 6.78
CA GLN A 77 16.77 -17.68 6.56
C GLN A 77 17.57 -16.38 6.76
N ARG A 78 18.46 -16.32 7.77
CA ARG A 78 19.36 -15.19 7.98
C ARG A 78 20.27 -14.97 6.77
N ASP A 79 20.80 -16.05 6.19
CA ASP A 79 21.81 -16.01 5.13
C ASP A 79 21.23 -16.16 3.71
N LEU A 80 19.96 -16.54 3.57
CA LEU A 80 19.25 -16.85 2.32
C LEU A 80 19.92 -17.94 1.46
N ARG A 81 20.20 -19.12 2.04
CA ARG A 81 20.98 -20.20 1.38
C ARG A 81 20.24 -21.52 1.10
N ALA A 82 18.92 -21.60 1.26
CA ALA A 82 18.20 -22.87 1.21
C ALA A 82 16.88 -22.86 0.43
N TRP A 83 16.36 -24.06 0.12
CA TRP A 83 15.11 -24.24 -0.62
C TRP A 83 13.90 -23.62 0.11
N HIS A 84 13.85 -23.66 1.44
CA HIS A 84 12.78 -23.03 2.22
C HIS A 84 12.92 -21.50 2.29
N ALA A 85 13.99 -20.95 1.72
CA ALA A 85 14.16 -19.54 1.40
C ALA A 85 13.92 -19.26 -0.11
N GLN A 86 13.24 -20.16 -0.83
CA GLN A 86 12.77 -19.90 -2.19
C GLN A 86 11.62 -18.90 -2.22
N GLY A 87 11.44 -18.29 -3.38
CA GLY A 87 10.55 -17.17 -3.62
C GLY A 87 9.07 -17.50 -3.75
N PHE A 88 8.48 -18.31 -2.86
CA PHE A 88 7.06 -18.69 -2.96
C PHE A 88 6.10 -17.54 -2.61
N TYR A 89 6.52 -16.62 -1.73
CA TYR A 89 5.74 -15.43 -1.36
C TYR A 89 6.43 -14.15 -1.82
N GLY A 90 7.59 -13.83 -1.22
CA GLY A 90 8.51 -12.85 -1.75
C GLY A 90 9.32 -13.38 -2.92
N SER A 91 10.07 -12.52 -3.60
CA SER A 91 10.97 -12.91 -4.68
C SER A 91 12.26 -12.13 -4.53
N ALA A 92 13.39 -12.77 -4.83
CA ALA A 92 14.69 -12.11 -4.83
C ALA A 92 14.69 -10.87 -5.72
N CYS A 93 14.01 -10.93 -6.88
CA CYS A 93 13.94 -9.82 -7.82
C CYS A 93 13.33 -8.56 -7.19
N HIS A 94 12.08 -8.63 -6.68
CA HIS A 94 11.46 -7.42 -6.11
C HIS A 94 12.01 -7.05 -4.74
N ASN A 95 12.54 -8.00 -3.96
CA ASN A 95 13.20 -7.68 -2.70
C ASN A 95 14.49 -6.88 -2.92
N VAL A 96 15.32 -7.24 -3.90
CA VAL A 96 16.53 -6.47 -4.24
C VAL A 96 16.17 -5.06 -4.73
N MET A 97 15.14 -4.93 -5.57
CA MET A 97 14.62 -3.61 -5.97
C MET A 97 14.12 -2.80 -4.76
N GLY A 98 13.43 -3.44 -3.82
CA GLY A 98 13.01 -2.82 -2.57
C GLY A 98 14.20 -2.32 -1.75
N ILE A 99 15.25 -3.15 -1.57
CA ILE A 99 16.47 -2.74 -0.86
C ILE A 99 17.08 -1.50 -1.50
N TYR A 100 17.22 -1.48 -2.84
CA TYR A 100 17.68 -0.29 -3.55
C TYR A 100 16.80 0.92 -3.24
N GLN A 101 15.48 0.77 -3.34
CA GLN A 101 14.51 1.83 -3.06
C GLN A 101 14.62 2.38 -1.64
N ARG A 102 14.94 1.54 -0.65
CA ARG A 102 15.13 1.96 0.74
C ARG A 102 16.33 2.89 0.93
N TYR A 103 17.44 2.60 0.26
CA TYR A 103 18.71 3.33 0.48
C TYR A 103 18.92 4.48 -0.53
N MET A 104 18.53 4.28 -1.79
CA MET A 104 18.79 5.22 -2.88
C MET A 104 17.52 5.97 -3.34
N GLY A 105 16.33 5.50 -2.94
CA GLY A 105 15.07 6.03 -3.42
C GLY A 105 14.69 5.49 -4.81
N TRP A 106 13.82 6.21 -5.51
CA TRP A 106 13.28 5.79 -6.81
C TRP A 106 14.21 6.07 -8.00
N PHE A 107 15.11 7.05 -7.86
CA PHE A 107 15.95 7.54 -8.95
C PHE A 107 17.24 6.74 -9.03
N ASP A 108 17.56 6.23 -10.22
CA ASP A 108 18.70 5.34 -10.45
C ASP A 108 20.02 6.06 -10.77
N GLY A 109 20.01 7.40 -10.78
CA GLY A 109 21.16 8.23 -11.16
C GLY A 109 21.24 8.54 -12.65
N ASN A 110 20.43 7.91 -13.50
CA ASN A 110 20.42 8.20 -14.93
C ASN A 110 19.49 9.39 -15.25
N PRO A 111 20.00 10.54 -15.72
CA PRO A 111 19.17 11.72 -15.96
C PRO A 111 18.06 11.51 -17.00
N ILE A 112 18.19 10.52 -17.89
CA ILE A 112 17.14 10.14 -18.86
C ILE A 112 15.89 9.62 -18.14
N HIS A 113 16.03 9.08 -16.93
CA HIS A 113 14.94 8.52 -16.14
C HIS A 113 14.29 9.51 -15.18
N LEU A 114 14.83 10.72 -15.05
CA LEU A 114 14.38 11.72 -14.08
C LEU A 114 12.96 12.24 -14.37
N TRP A 115 12.67 12.52 -15.63
CA TRP A 115 11.41 13.13 -16.06
C TRP A 115 10.87 12.45 -17.31
N LYS A 116 10.54 11.16 -17.17
CA LYS A 116 9.94 10.38 -18.26
C LYS A 116 8.56 10.94 -18.62
N PRO A 117 8.16 10.91 -19.91
CA PRO A 117 6.80 11.24 -20.29
C PRO A 117 5.80 10.32 -19.58
N PRO A 118 4.56 10.79 -19.33
CA PRO A 118 3.50 9.93 -18.81
C PRO A 118 3.32 8.67 -19.67
N PRO A 119 2.91 7.52 -19.09
CA PRO A 119 2.91 6.23 -19.78
C PRO A 119 2.23 6.21 -21.15
N VAL A 120 1.06 6.84 -21.29
CA VAL A 120 0.30 6.91 -22.55
C VAL A 120 1.06 7.72 -23.62
N GLU A 121 1.61 8.87 -23.24
CA GLU A 121 2.36 9.73 -24.15
C GLU A 121 3.68 9.09 -24.59
N ASN A 122 4.35 8.39 -23.66
CA ASN A 122 5.54 7.60 -23.97
C ASN A 122 5.20 6.44 -24.93
N ALA A 123 4.12 5.70 -24.64
CA ALA A 123 3.65 4.61 -25.49
C ALA A 123 3.39 5.10 -26.92
N ARG A 124 2.72 6.25 -27.09
CA ARG A 124 2.40 6.83 -28.40
C ARG A 124 3.63 7.04 -29.25
N ARG A 125 4.67 7.65 -28.66
CA ARG A 125 5.96 7.92 -29.35
C ARG A 125 6.73 6.63 -29.63
N CYS A 126 6.77 5.69 -28.68
CA CYS A 126 7.41 4.39 -28.89
C CYS A 126 6.77 3.61 -30.05
N VAL A 127 5.43 3.55 -30.11
CA VAL A 127 4.70 2.86 -31.18
C VAL A 127 4.95 3.53 -32.54
N ASP A 128 4.94 4.86 -32.60
CA ASP A 128 5.28 5.62 -33.81
C ASP A 128 6.69 5.26 -34.32
N CYS A 129 7.70 5.30 -33.45
CA CYS A 129 9.08 4.90 -33.79
C CYS A 129 9.20 3.43 -34.25
N MET A 130 8.30 2.55 -33.82
CA MET A 130 8.32 1.13 -34.17
C MET A 130 7.60 0.79 -35.48
N GLY A 131 7.00 1.79 -36.15
CA GLY A 131 6.27 1.62 -37.41
C GLY A 131 4.77 1.37 -37.23
N GLY A 132 4.18 1.91 -36.16
CA GLY A 132 2.74 1.84 -35.89
C GLY A 132 2.29 0.60 -35.10
N ILE A 133 1.03 0.62 -34.67
CA ILE A 133 0.46 -0.35 -33.73
C ILE A 133 0.46 -1.78 -34.26
N ASP A 134 0.15 -1.98 -35.54
CA ASP A 134 0.13 -3.30 -36.17
C ASP A 134 1.52 -3.94 -36.17
N THR A 135 2.56 -3.14 -36.45
CA THR A 135 3.96 -3.59 -36.41
C THR A 135 4.37 -3.99 -34.99
N VAL A 136 3.94 -3.22 -33.98
CA VAL A 136 4.18 -3.54 -32.57
C VAL A 136 3.52 -4.85 -32.17
N ALA A 137 2.25 -5.06 -32.55
CA ALA A 137 1.52 -6.30 -32.26
C ALA A 137 2.19 -7.52 -32.91
N GLN A 138 2.57 -7.43 -34.19
CA GLN A 138 3.26 -8.51 -34.90
C GLN A 138 4.60 -8.87 -34.24
N LYS A 139 5.39 -7.85 -33.85
CA LYS A 139 6.66 -8.06 -33.13
C LYS A 139 6.42 -8.72 -31.78
N ALA A 140 5.42 -8.27 -31.02
CA ALA A 140 5.11 -8.86 -29.73
C ALA A 140 4.70 -10.33 -29.84
N GLU A 141 3.91 -10.70 -30.85
CA GLU A 141 3.56 -12.10 -31.14
C GLU A 141 4.80 -12.96 -31.50
N ALA A 142 5.76 -12.40 -32.24
CA ALA A 142 7.02 -13.07 -32.53
C ALA A 142 7.83 -13.35 -31.24
N TYR A 143 8.06 -12.32 -30.42
CA TYR A 143 8.75 -12.49 -29.12
C TYR A 143 8.02 -13.49 -28.21
N ALA A 144 6.69 -13.44 -28.17
CA ALA A 144 5.91 -14.38 -27.38
C ALA A 144 6.07 -15.84 -27.88
N ARG A 145 6.17 -16.07 -29.19
CA ARG A 145 6.43 -17.40 -29.77
C ARG A 145 7.85 -17.90 -29.44
N GLU A 146 8.82 -17.01 -29.43
CA GLU A 146 10.22 -17.30 -29.09
C GLU A 146 10.44 -17.50 -27.58
N GLY A 147 9.45 -17.14 -26.75
CA GLY A 147 9.49 -17.31 -25.29
C GLY A 147 9.97 -16.07 -24.54
N ASP A 148 10.26 -14.95 -25.22
CA ASP A 148 10.51 -13.67 -24.55
C ASP A 148 9.20 -12.98 -24.15
N LEU A 149 8.55 -13.58 -23.16
CA LEU A 149 7.25 -13.16 -22.67
C LEU A 149 7.30 -11.79 -21.98
N ARG A 150 8.42 -11.47 -21.32
CA ARG A 150 8.58 -10.21 -20.59
C ARG A 150 8.66 -9.03 -21.55
N PHE A 151 9.39 -9.18 -22.65
CA PHE A 151 9.44 -8.14 -23.67
C PHE A 151 8.15 -8.06 -24.49
N ALA A 152 7.55 -9.21 -24.83
CA ALA A 152 6.24 -9.24 -25.47
C ALA A 152 5.17 -8.50 -24.64
N ALA A 153 5.14 -8.69 -23.33
CA ALA A 153 4.25 -7.97 -22.42
C ALA A 153 4.52 -6.46 -22.41
N THR A 154 5.77 -6.03 -22.53
CA THR A 154 6.15 -4.61 -22.60
C THR A 154 5.60 -3.96 -23.87
N LEU A 155 5.77 -4.62 -25.03
CA LEU A 155 5.25 -4.12 -26.30
C LEU A 155 3.71 -4.06 -26.31
N LEU A 156 3.05 -5.13 -25.84
CA LEU A 156 1.59 -5.18 -25.76
C LEU A 156 1.04 -4.19 -24.72
N GLY A 157 1.79 -3.90 -23.65
CA GLY A 157 1.43 -2.87 -22.68
C GLY A 157 1.31 -1.47 -23.33
N HIS A 158 2.19 -1.13 -24.26
CA HIS A 158 2.05 0.11 -25.05
C HIS A 158 0.79 0.08 -25.93
N ALA A 159 0.49 -1.06 -26.54
CA ALA A 159 -0.70 -1.21 -27.38
C ALA A 159 -2.00 -1.04 -26.61
N VAL A 160 -2.12 -1.69 -25.44
CA VAL A 160 -3.28 -1.58 -24.54
C VAL A 160 -3.46 -0.14 -24.03
N ALA A 161 -2.36 0.56 -23.70
CA ALA A 161 -2.42 1.94 -23.21
C ALA A 161 -2.95 2.94 -24.26
N LEU A 162 -2.71 2.69 -25.55
CA LEU A 162 -3.15 3.56 -26.65
C LEU A 162 -4.55 3.23 -27.16
N HIS A 163 -4.96 1.96 -27.06
CA HIS A 163 -6.26 1.48 -27.52
C HIS A 163 -7.01 0.80 -26.36
N PRO A 164 -7.50 1.59 -25.38
CA PRO A 164 -8.13 1.07 -24.16
C PRO A 164 -9.54 0.50 -24.40
N THR A 165 -9.97 0.34 -25.65
CA THR A 165 -11.24 -0.29 -26.02
C THR A 165 -11.08 -1.37 -27.09
N ASP A 166 -9.86 -1.57 -27.62
CA ASP A 166 -9.59 -2.62 -28.60
C ASP A 166 -9.27 -3.94 -27.89
N LYS A 167 -10.14 -4.92 -28.06
CA LYS A 167 -9.98 -6.24 -27.42
C LYS A 167 -8.81 -7.04 -27.97
N LYS A 168 -8.34 -6.78 -29.20
CA LYS A 168 -7.27 -7.58 -29.81
C LYS A 168 -5.94 -7.51 -29.03
N PRO A 169 -5.35 -6.34 -28.77
CA PRO A 169 -4.14 -6.23 -27.95
C PRO A 169 -4.36 -6.67 -26.50
N TRP A 170 -5.58 -6.55 -25.98
CA TRP A 170 -5.93 -7.00 -24.62
C TRP A 170 -5.84 -8.52 -24.49
N LEU A 171 -6.48 -9.25 -25.42
CA LEU A 171 -6.45 -10.71 -25.44
C LEU A 171 -5.04 -11.25 -25.67
N ALA A 172 -4.25 -10.59 -26.52
CA ALA A 172 -2.85 -10.92 -26.73
C ALA A 172 -2.02 -10.72 -25.45
N LEU A 173 -2.18 -9.57 -24.76
CA LEU A 173 -1.49 -9.31 -23.50
C LEU A 173 -1.93 -10.31 -22.42
N ALA A 174 -3.23 -10.59 -22.31
CA ALA A 174 -3.76 -11.56 -21.35
C ALA A 174 -3.13 -12.95 -21.54
N SER A 175 -2.98 -13.41 -22.78
CA SER A 175 -2.30 -14.68 -23.09
C SER A 175 -0.83 -14.68 -22.64
N VAL A 176 -0.11 -13.57 -22.86
CA VAL A 176 1.28 -13.43 -22.42
C VAL A 176 1.38 -13.38 -20.89
N LEU A 177 0.52 -12.63 -20.21
CA LEU A 177 0.47 -12.56 -18.74
C LEU A 177 0.13 -13.93 -18.13
N GLU A 178 -0.80 -14.68 -18.73
CA GLU A 178 -1.13 -16.03 -18.27
C GLU A 178 0.08 -16.98 -18.32
N ARG A 179 0.84 -16.94 -19.42
CA ARG A 179 2.08 -17.71 -19.56
C ARG A 179 3.16 -17.28 -18.55
N LEU A 180 3.29 -15.98 -18.28
CA LEU A 180 4.17 -15.47 -17.22
C LEU A 180 3.72 -15.96 -15.83
N GLY A 181 2.42 -15.96 -15.56
CA GLY A 181 1.84 -16.47 -14.32
C GLY A 181 2.03 -17.98 -14.14
N TYR A 182 2.00 -18.76 -15.22
CA TYR A 182 2.31 -20.19 -15.20
C TYR A 182 3.80 -20.46 -14.94
N GLY A 183 4.70 -19.60 -15.41
CA GLY A 183 6.13 -19.68 -15.13
C GLY A 183 6.57 -19.10 -13.78
N ALA A 184 5.67 -18.47 -13.02
CA ALA A 184 6.01 -17.80 -11.77
C ALA A 184 6.03 -18.76 -10.58
N GLU A 185 7.20 -18.89 -9.93
CA GLU A 185 7.36 -19.62 -8.65
C GLU A 185 6.69 -18.87 -7.48
N SER A 186 6.71 -17.54 -7.51
CA SER A 186 6.05 -16.70 -6.51
C SER A 186 4.54 -16.69 -6.71
N SER A 187 3.81 -17.12 -5.69
CA SER A 187 2.36 -17.07 -5.64
C SER A 187 1.81 -15.65 -5.80
N THR A 188 2.50 -14.64 -5.27
CA THR A 188 2.07 -13.25 -5.41
C THR A 188 2.22 -12.74 -6.84
N TRP A 189 3.31 -13.11 -7.53
CA TRP A 189 3.49 -12.79 -8.95
C TRP A 189 2.49 -13.53 -9.83
N ARG A 190 2.29 -14.83 -9.59
CA ARG A 190 1.28 -15.63 -10.28
C ARG A 190 -0.10 -14.97 -10.17
N ASN A 191 -0.52 -14.62 -8.97
CA ASN A 191 -1.83 -14.00 -8.74
C ASN A 191 -1.95 -12.66 -9.49
N LEU A 192 -0.94 -11.79 -9.44
CA LEU A 192 -0.95 -10.53 -10.18
C LEU A 192 -1.05 -10.73 -11.69
N TYR A 193 -0.27 -11.66 -12.25
CA TYR A 193 -0.30 -11.97 -13.68
C TYR A 193 -1.66 -12.54 -14.11
N LEU A 194 -2.19 -13.50 -13.37
CA LEU A 194 -3.46 -14.15 -13.72
C LEU A 194 -4.67 -13.23 -13.49
N SER A 195 -4.66 -12.40 -12.44
CA SER A 195 -5.69 -11.37 -12.25
C SER A 195 -5.63 -10.31 -13.35
N GLY A 196 -4.43 -9.83 -13.72
CA GLY A 196 -4.30 -8.90 -14.84
C GLY A 196 -4.75 -9.50 -16.19
N ALA A 197 -4.50 -10.80 -16.41
CA ALA A 197 -5.02 -11.51 -17.58
C ALA A 197 -6.55 -11.63 -17.56
N LEU A 198 -7.14 -11.87 -16.39
CA LEU A 198 -8.59 -11.93 -16.19
C LEU A 198 -9.25 -10.57 -16.49
N ASP A 199 -8.70 -9.48 -15.92
CA ASP A 199 -9.21 -8.12 -16.12
C ASP A 199 -9.28 -7.73 -17.60
N LEU A 200 -8.24 -8.11 -18.36
CA LEU A 200 -8.15 -7.87 -19.81
C LEU A 200 -9.12 -8.73 -20.64
N ARG A 201 -9.54 -9.89 -20.13
CA ARG A 201 -10.46 -10.81 -20.84
C ARG A 201 -11.91 -10.51 -20.55
N GLU A 202 -12.23 -10.25 -19.30
CA GLU A 202 -13.61 -10.15 -18.82
C GLU A 202 -14.15 -8.72 -18.81
N GLU A 203 -13.35 -7.70 -19.13
CA GLU A 203 -13.75 -6.29 -18.98
C GLU A 203 -14.38 -6.09 -17.59
N VAL A 204 -13.68 -6.53 -16.54
CA VAL A 204 -14.25 -6.63 -15.19
C VAL A 204 -14.94 -5.31 -14.85
N GLU A 205 -16.28 -5.35 -14.73
CA GLU A 205 -17.06 -4.28 -14.13
C GLU A 205 -16.37 -4.01 -12.80
N ARG A 206 -15.82 -2.79 -12.63
CA ARG A 206 -15.04 -2.41 -11.44
C ARG A 206 -15.80 -2.88 -10.20
N HIS A 207 -15.43 -4.05 -9.67
CA HIS A 207 -16.14 -4.61 -8.54
C HIS A 207 -16.06 -3.56 -7.45
N THR A 208 -17.23 -3.15 -6.96
CA THR A 208 -17.31 -2.21 -5.87
C THR A 208 -16.49 -2.83 -4.75
N VAL A 209 -15.31 -2.27 -4.47
CA VAL A 209 -14.52 -2.68 -3.32
C VAL A 209 -15.47 -2.65 -2.15
N TYR A 210 -15.66 -3.78 -1.47
CA TYR A 210 -16.46 -3.84 -0.25
C TYR A 210 -15.91 -2.76 0.69
N SER A 211 -16.58 -1.61 0.74
CA SER A 211 -16.41 -0.63 1.79
C SER A 211 -16.97 -1.32 3.02
N GLY A 212 -16.08 -1.95 3.79
CA GLY A 212 -16.44 -2.47 5.11
C GLY A 212 -17.22 -1.40 5.87
N ALA A 213 -18.20 -1.83 6.68
CA ALA A 213 -19.05 -0.94 7.45
C ALA A 213 -18.19 0.06 8.26
N GLY A 214 -18.16 1.30 7.79
CA GLY A 214 -17.25 2.34 8.26
C GLY A 214 -16.72 3.12 7.07
N GLY A 215 -17.41 4.21 6.71
CA GLY A 215 -16.92 5.12 5.68
C GLY A 215 -15.45 5.47 5.94
N PRO A 216 -14.61 5.51 4.90
CA PRO A 216 -13.19 5.82 5.03
C PRO A 216 -12.99 7.16 5.73
N GLY A 217 -12.53 7.13 6.98
CA GLY A 217 -12.21 8.34 7.74
C GLY A 217 -12.63 8.34 9.21
N ALA A 218 -13.51 7.45 9.68
CA ALA A 218 -14.07 7.54 11.03
C ALA A 218 -14.22 6.20 11.80
N HIS A 219 -13.34 5.22 11.56
CA HIS A 219 -13.39 3.95 12.30
C HIS A 219 -13.20 4.20 13.83
N PRO A 220 -14.05 3.65 14.73
CA PRO A 220 -14.05 4.00 16.16
C PRO A 220 -12.73 3.77 16.90
N LEU A 221 -11.94 2.78 16.46
CA LEU A 221 -10.63 2.45 17.05
C LEU A 221 -9.51 3.42 16.65
N HIS A 222 -9.68 4.22 15.59
CA HIS A 222 -8.68 5.23 15.23
C HIS A 222 -8.76 6.44 16.15
N SER A 223 -7.64 7.14 16.34
CA SER A 223 -7.63 8.42 17.05
C SER A 223 -8.26 9.53 16.18
N VAL A 224 -8.62 10.66 16.80
CA VAL A 224 -9.12 11.83 16.07
C VAL A 224 -8.06 12.36 15.09
N GLU A 225 -6.78 12.34 15.49
CA GLU A 225 -5.66 12.72 14.61
C GLU A 225 -5.59 11.83 13.37
N GLN A 226 -5.76 10.51 13.53
CA GLN A 226 -5.78 9.59 12.40
C GLN A 226 -6.96 9.85 11.46
N TRP A 227 -8.14 10.19 11.99
CA TRP A 227 -9.29 10.62 11.17
C TRP A 227 -8.94 11.86 10.35
N LEU A 228 -8.39 12.89 11.00
CA LEU A 228 -8.03 14.15 10.35
C LEU A 228 -6.91 13.98 9.32
N SER A 229 -5.91 13.13 9.58
CA SER A 229 -4.87 12.79 8.60
C SER A 229 -5.42 12.02 7.39
N LEU A 230 -6.44 11.16 7.57
CA LEU A 230 -7.10 10.50 6.44
C LEU A 230 -7.91 11.50 5.60
N LEU A 231 -8.58 12.45 6.26
CA LEU A 231 -9.32 13.52 5.57
C LEU A 231 -8.38 14.44 4.80
N SER A 232 -7.20 14.78 5.32
CA SER A 232 -6.27 15.67 4.60
C SER A 232 -5.81 15.12 3.24
N VAL A 233 -5.81 13.79 3.06
CA VAL A 233 -5.48 13.15 1.77
C VAL A 233 -6.67 13.16 0.80
N ARG A 234 -7.89 13.43 1.28
CA ARG A 234 -9.13 13.49 0.48
C ARG A 234 -9.48 14.89 0.00
N LEU A 235 -8.72 15.90 0.41
CA LEU A 235 -9.00 17.29 0.10
C LEU A 235 -9.08 17.50 -1.41
N ASN A 236 -10.23 17.99 -1.87
CA ASN A 236 -10.50 18.29 -3.26
C ASN A 236 -9.77 19.57 -3.66
N GLU A 237 -8.69 19.41 -4.44
CA GLU A 237 -7.78 20.50 -4.75
C GLU A 237 -8.45 21.70 -5.45
N PRO A 238 -9.20 21.51 -6.55
CA PRO A 238 -9.83 22.63 -7.25
C PRO A 238 -10.81 23.42 -6.38
N ARG A 239 -11.51 22.76 -5.45
CA ARG A 239 -12.45 23.42 -4.55
C ARG A 239 -11.75 24.14 -3.40
N ALA A 240 -10.66 23.57 -2.89
CA ALA A 240 -9.93 24.12 -1.74
C ALA A 240 -9.01 25.30 -2.10
N ALA A 241 -8.70 25.50 -3.38
CA ALA A 241 -7.76 26.52 -3.84
C ALA A 241 -8.16 27.96 -3.45
N SER A 242 -9.46 28.26 -3.40
CA SER A 242 -9.99 29.58 -3.03
C SER A 242 -10.52 29.67 -1.60
N GLU A 243 -10.37 28.62 -0.80
CA GLU A 243 -10.96 28.54 0.53
C GLU A 243 -9.92 28.82 1.62
N ALA A 244 -10.36 29.58 2.63
CA ALA A 244 -9.63 29.80 3.87
C ALA A 244 -10.62 29.61 5.03
N LEU A 245 -10.46 28.53 5.80
CA LEU A 245 -11.36 28.23 6.91
C LEU A 245 -10.57 27.80 8.15
N VAL A 246 -11.08 28.24 9.30
CA VAL A 246 -10.58 27.87 10.62
C VAL A 246 -11.77 27.36 11.44
N ILE A 247 -11.68 26.10 11.86
CA ILE A 247 -12.72 25.42 12.65
C ILE A 247 -12.11 24.88 13.93
N ASP A 248 -12.71 25.18 15.08
CA ASP A 248 -12.35 24.59 16.36
C ASP A 248 -13.33 23.48 16.74
N ILE A 249 -12.81 22.32 17.14
CA ILE A 249 -13.60 21.18 17.58
C ILE A 249 -13.14 20.76 18.98
N HIS A 250 -14.04 20.86 19.95
CA HIS A 250 -13.86 20.31 21.28
C HIS A 250 -14.44 18.90 21.35
N VAL A 251 -13.59 17.92 21.69
CA VAL A 251 -13.99 16.53 21.92
C VAL A 251 -14.08 16.28 23.41
N ARG A 252 -15.29 16.43 23.95
CA ARG A 252 -15.59 16.54 25.40
C ARG A 252 -15.13 15.32 26.21
N ASP A 253 -15.37 14.13 25.69
CA ASP A 253 -14.99 12.85 26.31
C ASP A 253 -13.47 12.60 26.30
N MET A 254 -12.72 13.40 25.52
CA MET A 254 -11.26 13.41 25.53
C MET A 254 -10.68 14.63 26.26
N GLY A 255 -11.48 15.63 26.61
CA GLY A 255 -11.04 16.89 27.23
C GLY A 255 -10.01 17.64 26.39
N ARG A 256 -10.18 17.65 25.06
CA ARG A 256 -9.20 18.20 24.12
C ARG A 256 -9.86 18.98 22.99
N TRP A 257 -9.10 19.92 22.45
CA TRP A 257 -9.46 20.75 21.31
C TRP A 257 -8.63 20.38 20.08
N TRP A 258 -9.25 20.49 18.91
CA TRP A 258 -8.59 20.41 17.61
C TRP A 258 -8.94 21.67 16.82
N ARG A 259 -7.92 22.43 16.43
CA ARG A 259 -8.05 23.50 15.44
C ARG A 259 -7.72 22.95 14.07
N LEU A 260 -8.70 23.00 13.17
CA LEU A 260 -8.57 22.64 11.76
C LEU A 260 -8.40 23.91 10.94
N ILE A 261 -7.41 23.93 10.06
CA ILE A 261 -7.12 25.05 9.19
C ILE A 261 -7.00 24.51 7.77
N VAL A 262 -7.86 24.96 6.85
CA VAL A 262 -7.67 24.74 5.40
C VAL A 262 -7.31 26.05 4.77
N ILE A 263 -6.08 26.15 4.27
CA ILE A 263 -5.56 27.31 3.53
C ILE A 263 -4.65 26.77 2.43
N SER A 264 -4.75 27.34 1.22
CA SER A 264 -3.87 27.01 0.09
C SER A 264 -3.81 25.51 -0.21
N VAL A 265 -4.98 24.85 -0.20
CA VAL A 265 -5.10 23.40 -0.47
C VAL A 265 -4.38 22.52 0.56
N VAL A 266 -4.21 23.01 1.79
CA VAL A 266 -3.61 22.22 2.87
C VAL A 266 -4.54 22.23 4.07
N LEU A 267 -4.98 21.03 4.49
CA LEU A 267 -5.61 20.82 5.79
C LEU A 267 -4.52 20.56 6.84
N THR A 268 -4.44 21.41 7.85
CA THR A 268 -3.64 21.18 9.05
C THR A 268 -4.54 21.04 10.27
N ALA A 269 -4.12 20.20 11.23
CA ALA A 269 -4.81 20.01 12.49
C ALA A 269 -3.84 20.20 13.65
N ARG A 270 -4.22 21.00 14.65
CA ARG A 270 -3.45 21.20 15.88
C ARG A 270 -4.29 20.73 17.06
N THR A 271 -3.72 19.93 17.95
CA THR A 271 -4.39 19.46 19.17
C THR A 271 -3.88 20.21 20.39
N THR A 272 -4.80 20.62 21.27
CA THR A 272 -4.50 21.36 22.50
C THR A 272 -5.40 20.89 23.64
N ILE A 273 -4.96 21.10 24.89
CA ILE A 273 -5.74 20.74 26.08
C ILE A 273 -6.76 21.85 26.39
N GLU A 274 -6.36 23.10 26.20
CA GLU A 274 -7.20 24.27 26.35
C GLU A 274 -7.52 24.87 24.98
N GLN A 275 -8.60 25.64 24.91
CA GLN A 275 -8.88 26.44 23.74
C GLN A 275 -7.80 27.52 23.63
N VAL A 276 -7.06 27.52 22.52
CA VAL A 276 -6.01 28.52 22.30
C VAL A 276 -6.66 29.82 21.85
N GLU A 277 -6.54 30.86 22.68
CA GLU A 277 -6.78 32.24 22.26
C GLU A 277 -5.72 32.63 21.22
N SER A 278 -6.18 32.95 20.02
CA SER A 278 -5.36 33.31 18.87
C SER A 278 -5.98 34.53 18.21
N GLU A 279 -5.16 35.38 17.60
CA GLU A 279 -5.63 36.55 16.85
C GLU A 279 -6.58 36.15 15.72
N GLU A 280 -6.33 35.01 15.08
CA GLU A 280 -7.28 34.37 14.18
C GLU A 280 -8.36 33.64 15.00
N LYS A 281 -9.57 34.22 15.02
CA LYS A 281 -10.76 33.60 15.60
C LYS A 281 -11.30 32.50 14.67
N PRO A 282 -11.74 31.36 15.20
CA PRO A 282 -12.39 30.33 14.39
C PRO A 282 -13.69 30.88 13.82
N GLY A 283 -13.96 30.61 12.55
CA GLY A 283 -15.25 30.96 11.93
C GLY A 283 -16.39 30.05 12.38
N PHE A 284 -16.04 28.87 12.91
CA PHE A 284 -16.98 27.89 13.45
C PHE A 284 -16.33 27.10 14.59
N MET A 285 -17.11 26.83 15.64
CA MET A 285 -16.71 26.06 16.79
C MET A 285 -17.74 24.98 17.09
N LEU A 286 -17.30 23.78 17.43
CA LEU A 286 -18.16 22.63 17.67
C LEU A 286 -17.75 21.86 18.93
N SER A 287 -18.69 21.54 19.79
CA SER A 287 -18.49 20.78 21.03
C SER A 287 -19.25 19.45 20.97
N VAL A 288 -18.50 18.34 20.87
CA VAL A 288 -19.02 16.99 20.56
C VAL A 288 -18.30 15.91 21.35
N THR A 289 -18.84 14.69 21.38
CA THR A 289 -18.08 13.50 21.79
C THR A 289 -17.31 12.91 20.60
N LYS A 290 -16.33 12.05 20.83
CA LYS A 290 -15.58 11.38 19.77
C LYS A 290 -16.51 10.60 18.84
N GLN A 291 -17.52 9.93 19.40
CA GLN A 291 -18.53 9.20 18.62
C GLN A 291 -19.34 10.15 17.72
N GLN A 292 -19.81 11.28 18.26
CA GLN A 292 -20.55 12.27 17.48
C GLN A 292 -19.69 12.86 16.36
N LEU A 293 -18.43 13.18 16.65
CA LEU A 293 -17.47 13.65 15.64
C LEU A 293 -17.29 12.61 14.52
N GLY A 294 -17.14 11.32 14.86
CA GLY A 294 -17.03 10.25 13.86
C GLY A 294 -18.22 10.22 12.88
N VAL A 295 -19.45 10.36 13.39
CA VAL A 295 -20.68 10.41 12.56
C VAL A 295 -20.70 11.64 11.64
N ILE A 296 -20.21 12.79 12.13
CA ILE A 296 -20.09 14.02 11.34
C ILE A 296 -19.08 13.84 10.20
N LEU A 297 -17.89 13.34 10.52
CA LEU A 297 -16.82 13.15 9.53
C LEU A 297 -17.13 12.04 8.51
N SER A 298 -18.00 11.09 8.84
CA SER A 298 -18.47 10.08 7.87
C SER A 298 -19.56 10.58 6.92
N GLY A 299 -19.93 11.87 6.99
CA GLY A 299 -20.99 12.44 6.14
C GLY A 299 -22.41 11.96 6.49
N GLN A 300 -22.59 11.32 7.65
CA GLN A 300 -23.87 10.74 8.09
C GLN A 300 -24.64 11.64 9.05
N ALA A 301 -24.12 12.83 9.38
CA ALA A 301 -24.67 13.63 10.45
C ALA A 301 -25.76 14.62 10.02
N ILE A 302 -26.72 14.79 10.95
CA ILE A 302 -27.62 15.92 11.07
C ILE A 302 -27.14 16.71 12.30
N LEU A 303 -26.81 18.01 12.18
CA LEU A 303 -26.31 18.84 13.29
C LEU A 303 -27.37 19.19 14.37
N VAL A 304 -28.49 18.47 14.43
CA VAL A 304 -29.58 18.76 15.37
C VAL A 304 -29.16 18.34 16.77
N GLY A 305 -29.23 19.26 17.73
CA GLY A 305 -28.89 19.01 19.14
C GLY A 305 -27.39 19.04 19.45
N LEU A 306 -26.55 19.53 18.53
CA LEU A 306 -25.13 19.76 18.79
C LEU A 306 -24.89 21.18 19.30
N ASP A 307 -23.90 21.31 20.18
CA ASP A 307 -23.44 22.57 20.75
C ASP A 307 -22.38 23.17 19.83
N TYR A 308 -22.69 24.31 19.21
CA TYR A 308 -21.80 24.97 18.24
C TYR A 308 -21.97 26.49 18.26
N GLU A 309 -20.89 27.19 17.87
CA GLU A 309 -20.86 28.64 17.68
C GLU A 309 -20.34 29.00 16.28
N GLY A 310 -20.77 30.13 15.74
CA GLY A 310 -20.32 30.61 14.42
C GLY A 310 -21.13 30.08 13.23
N GLU A 311 -20.53 30.12 12.04
CA GLU A 311 -21.24 29.92 10.78
C GLU A 311 -21.31 28.44 10.38
N ARG A 312 -22.49 27.83 10.52
CA ARG A 312 -22.74 26.41 10.15
C ARG A 312 -22.26 26.04 8.73
N ARG A 313 -22.34 26.98 7.77
CA ARG A 313 -21.89 26.75 6.39
C ARG A 313 -20.41 26.35 6.31
N LEU A 314 -19.57 26.79 7.25
CA LEU A 314 -18.15 26.47 7.24
C LEU A 314 -17.88 24.99 7.51
N LEU A 315 -18.66 24.36 8.41
CA LEU A 315 -18.57 22.91 8.61
C LEU A 315 -19.07 22.15 7.39
N THR A 316 -20.17 22.59 6.77
CA THR A 316 -20.66 21.99 5.53
C THR A 316 -19.63 22.10 4.42
N ASN A 317 -19.08 23.30 4.19
CA ASN A 317 -18.02 23.53 3.21
C ASN A 317 -16.81 22.63 3.49
N PHE A 318 -16.36 22.55 4.75
CA PHE A 318 -15.25 21.69 5.14
C PHE A 318 -15.51 20.22 4.77
N LEU A 319 -16.71 19.69 5.04
CA LEU A 319 -17.07 18.32 4.69
C LEU A 319 -17.14 18.12 3.17
N GLU A 320 -17.69 19.09 2.44
CA GLU A 320 -17.76 19.07 0.98
C GLU A 320 -16.39 19.15 0.30
N LEU A 321 -15.39 19.76 0.94
CA LEU A 321 -14.00 19.74 0.48
C LEU A 321 -13.38 18.33 0.56
N MET A 322 -14.00 17.38 1.28
CA MET A 322 -13.50 16.02 1.47
C MET A 322 -14.35 14.95 0.75
N ALA A 323 -15.39 15.37 0.04
CA ALA A 323 -16.31 14.53 -0.73
C ALA A 323 -15.81 14.35 -2.17
#